data_AF-A0A0N4Y7T9-F1
#
_entry.id   AF-A0A0N4Y7T9-F1
#
_cell.length_a   1.000
_cell.length_b   1.000
_cell.length_c   1.000
_cell.angle_alpha   90.00
_cell.angle_beta   90.00
_cell.angle_gamma   90.00
#
_symmetry.space_group_name_H-M   'P 1'
#
loop_
_entity.id
_entity.type
_entity.pdbx_description
1 polymer ?
#
loop_
_entity_poly.entity_id
_entity_poly.type
_entity_poly.pdbx_seq_one_letter_code
_entity_poly.pdbx_strand_id
1 'polypeptide(L)'
;MHVSHVSDCGKVRGCWLLPNGCKDSSDCTGIITWQHTGRSLLFELEIDMKMKPNGVWVGLGISKDDLMGNDTVLECQFRDKGQGSVHLSHNTKDKNLPLPEATQILLKDSYTEVRDDRMLCGAEWMLDAMMLHPDEKRMMHRISAGKYHLLLAFGELGKDSEKKQHELIGEGAPWRSNGKARFCSHCPPEIVDE
;
A
#
# COMPACT_ATOMS: atom_id res chain seq x y z
N MET A 1 3.34 17.94 -9.49
CA MET A 1 2.28 16.93 -9.32
C MET A 1 1.86 16.95 -7.86
N HIS A 2 0.58 17.20 -7.57
CA HIS A 2 0.01 17.11 -6.22
C HIS A 2 -0.50 15.68 -6.02
N VAL A 3 0.29 14.87 -5.30
CA VAL A 3 0.12 13.41 -5.21
C VAL A 3 -1.11 12.97 -4.41
N SER A 4 -1.76 13.82 -3.62
CA SER A 4 -2.86 13.36 -2.78
C SER A 4 -4.23 13.31 -3.47
N HIS A 5 -4.42 13.95 -4.63
CA HIS A 5 -5.63 13.89 -5.48
C HIS A 5 -7.00 13.79 -4.74
N VAL A 6 -7.11 14.38 -3.53
CA VAL A 6 -8.25 14.09 -2.64
C VAL A 6 -9.56 14.64 -3.19
N SER A 7 -9.49 15.71 -3.99
CA SER A 7 -10.65 16.27 -4.70
C SER A 7 -11.32 15.31 -5.69
N ASP A 8 -10.63 14.23 -6.07
CA ASP A 8 -11.09 13.20 -7.00
C ASP A 8 -11.69 11.97 -6.29
N CYS A 9 -11.60 11.92 -4.96
CA CYS A 9 -12.16 10.86 -4.14
C CYS A 9 -13.68 10.76 -4.31
N GLY A 10 -14.17 9.53 -4.50
CA GLY A 10 -15.59 9.26 -4.72
C GLY A 10 -16.10 9.64 -6.12
N LYS A 11 -15.24 10.21 -6.98
CA LYS A 11 -15.54 10.51 -8.38
C LYS A 11 -14.85 9.51 -9.30
N VAL A 12 -13.52 9.56 -9.34
CA VAL A 12 -12.68 8.70 -10.19
C VAL A 12 -11.64 7.94 -9.37
N ARG A 13 -11.41 8.34 -8.12
CA ARG A 13 -10.51 7.69 -7.17
C ARG A 13 -11.29 7.07 -6.00
N GLY A 14 -10.86 5.89 -5.58
CA GLY A 14 -11.12 5.40 -4.23
C GLY A 14 -10.07 5.96 -3.28
N CYS A 15 -10.46 6.23 -2.04
CA CYS A 15 -9.57 6.85 -1.06
C CYS A 15 -9.77 6.30 0.34
N TRP A 16 -8.69 6.30 1.09
CA TRP A 16 -8.69 6.09 2.53
C TRP A 16 -7.84 7.18 3.18
N LEU A 17 -8.50 8.02 3.98
CA LEU A 17 -7.90 9.18 4.63
C LEU A 17 -7.82 8.94 6.14
N LEU A 18 -6.70 9.33 6.74
CA LEU A 18 -6.38 9.10 8.14
C LEU A 18 -5.96 10.40 8.82
N PRO A 19 -6.49 10.71 10.02
CA PRO A 19 -7.58 10.00 10.69
C PRO A 19 -8.92 10.19 9.95
N ASN A 20 -9.93 9.37 10.29
CA ASN A 20 -11.25 9.50 9.68
C ASN A 20 -11.80 10.92 9.86
N GLY A 21 -12.23 11.55 8.78
CA GLY A 21 -12.80 12.90 8.78
C GLY A 21 -11.83 14.02 8.43
N CYS A 22 -10.53 13.72 8.28
CA CYS A 22 -9.58 14.66 7.67
C CYS A 22 -9.92 14.88 6.18
N LYS A 23 -9.45 15.99 5.61
CA LYS A 23 -9.86 16.48 4.28
C LYS A 23 -8.73 16.49 3.27
N ASP A 24 -7.51 16.79 3.67
CA ASP A 24 -6.36 16.92 2.77
C ASP A 24 -5.03 16.84 3.53
N SER A 25 -3.90 17.12 2.85
CA SER A 25 -2.57 17.04 3.44
C SER A 25 -2.33 18.02 4.60
N SER A 26 -3.22 18.99 4.84
CA SER A 26 -3.11 19.92 5.98
C SER A 26 -3.57 19.31 7.30
N ASP A 27 -4.45 18.31 7.28
CA ASP A 27 -5.03 17.67 8.47
C ASP A 27 -4.99 16.13 8.46
N CYS A 28 -4.68 15.50 7.32
CA CYS A 28 -4.48 14.07 7.21
C CYS A 28 -3.04 13.66 7.48
N THR A 29 -2.84 12.69 8.38
CA THR A 29 -1.56 12.01 8.61
C THR A 29 -1.28 10.91 7.59
N GLY A 30 -2.32 10.39 6.92
CA GLY A 30 -2.17 9.41 5.85
C GLY A 30 -3.23 9.57 4.78
N ILE A 31 -2.81 9.60 3.53
CA ILE A 31 -3.69 9.68 2.36
C ILE A 31 -3.32 8.51 1.45
N ILE A 32 -4.27 7.62 1.20
CA ILE A 32 -4.11 6.50 0.29
C ILE A 32 -5.18 6.65 -0.77
N THR A 33 -4.78 6.74 -2.03
CA THR A 33 -5.71 6.81 -3.15
C THR A 33 -5.43 5.71 -4.16
N TRP A 34 -6.46 5.33 -4.89
CA TRP A 34 -6.33 4.41 -6.00
C TRP A 34 -7.28 4.75 -7.14
N GLN A 35 -6.81 4.56 -8.37
CA GLN A 35 -7.57 4.78 -9.59
C GLN A 35 -7.29 3.69 -10.62
N HIS A 36 -8.32 3.24 -11.33
CA HIS A 36 -8.11 2.36 -12.48
C HIS A 36 -7.46 3.11 -13.64
N THR A 37 -6.35 2.60 -14.14
CA THR A 37 -5.67 3.03 -15.36
C THR A 37 -5.66 1.88 -16.37
N GLY A 38 -6.75 1.75 -17.13
CA GLY A 38 -6.94 0.62 -18.04
C GLY A 38 -7.03 -0.72 -17.31
N ARG A 39 -5.97 -1.54 -17.43
CA ARG A 39 -5.85 -2.86 -16.77
C ARG A 39 -5.06 -2.83 -15.46
N SER A 40 -4.55 -1.65 -15.08
CA SER A 40 -3.79 -1.44 -13.86
C SER A 40 -4.63 -0.66 -12.85
N LEU A 41 -4.14 -0.65 -11.62
CA LEU A 41 -4.59 0.23 -10.56
C LEU A 41 -3.41 1.11 -10.15
N LEU A 42 -3.53 2.41 -10.35
CA LEU A 42 -2.57 3.39 -9.84
C LEU A 42 -2.84 3.54 -8.34
N PHE A 43 -1.88 3.13 -7.50
CA PHE A 43 -1.88 3.40 -6.07
C PHE A 43 -0.96 4.57 -5.76
N GLU A 44 -1.41 5.47 -4.88
CA GLU A 44 -0.63 6.60 -4.39
C GLU A 44 -0.82 6.72 -2.88
N LEU A 45 0.28 6.78 -2.14
CA LEU A 45 0.33 6.92 -0.68
C LEU A 45 1.08 8.20 -0.34
N GLU A 46 0.55 8.97 0.60
CA GLU A 46 1.17 10.17 1.16
C GLU A 46 1.02 10.16 2.68
N ILE A 47 2.14 9.93 3.38
CA ILE A 47 2.17 9.77 4.84
C ILE A 47 2.94 10.93 5.48
N ASP A 48 2.37 11.55 6.51
CA ASP A 48 3.06 12.49 7.39
C ASP A 48 3.98 11.71 8.32
N MET A 49 5.25 11.59 7.91
CA MET A 49 6.26 10.85 8.63
C MET A 49 7.63 11.45 8.34
N LYS A 50 8.37 11.75 9.41
CA LYS A 50 9.72 12.28 9.30
C LYS A 50 10.73 11.20 8.93
N MET A 51 11.68 11.57 8.08
CA MET A 51 12.84 10.73 7.77
C MET A 51 13.60 10.35 9.05
N LYS A 52 14.03 9.10 9.13
CA LYS A 52 14.82 8.55 10.24
C LYS A 52 16.20 8.11 9.71
N PRO A 53 17.22 7.97 10.58
CA PRO A 53 18.49 7.40 10.18
C PRO A 53 18.30 6.03 9.50
N ASN A 54 19.00 5.80 8.38
CA ASN A 54 18.86 4.67 7.46
C ASN A 54 17.56 4.61 6.64
N GLY A 55 16.55 5.39 6.99
CA GLY A 55 15.29 5.46 6.27
C GLY A 55 14.07 4.98 7.05
N VAL A 56 12.94 5.00 6.36
CA VAL A 56 11.62 4.60 6.86
C VAL A 56 10.89 3.77 5.82
N TRP A 57 9.92 2.98 6.24
CA TRP A 57 9.09 2.18 5.36
C TRP A 57 7.61 2.38 5.66
N VAL A 58 6.77 2.18 4.66
CA VAL A 58 5.31 2.21 4.72
C VAL A 58 4.80 0.96 4.00
N GLY A 59 3.84 0.25 4.58
CA GLY A 59 3.20 -0.92 3.99
C GLY A 59 1.69 -0.79 4.02
N LEU A 60 1.05 -0.91 2.85
CA LEU A 60 -0.39 -1.03 2.70
C LEU A 60 -0.76 -2.50 2.49
N GLY A 61 -1.24 -3.14 3.54
CA GLY A 61 -1.80 -4.48 3.51
C GLY A 61 -3.21 -4.48 2.95
N ILE A 62 -3.44 -5.34 1.96
CA ILE A 62 -4.73 -5.67 1.39
C ILE A 62 -5.13 -7.02 2.00
N SER A 63 -6.11 -7.00 2.91
CA SER A 63 -6.45 -8.16 3.75
C SER A 63 -7.89 -8.63 3.57
N LYS A 64 -8.12 -9.95 3.65
CA LYS A 64 -9.46 -10.53 3.64
C LYS A 64 -10.17 -10.37 5.00
N ASP A 65 -9.39 -10.25 6.08
CA ASP A 65 -9.85 -10.08 7.46
C ASP A 65 -9.24 -8.83 8.11
N ASP A 66 -9.42 -8.66 9.42
CA ASP A 66 -8.96 -7.49 10.16
C ASP A 66 -7.65 -7.71 10.92
N LEU A 67 -6.90 -8.76 10.55
CA LEU A 67 -5.65 -9.14 11.19
C LEU A 67 -4.47 -8.91 10.24
N MET A 68 -3.36 -8.39 10.78
CA MET A 68 -2.10 -8.39 10.06
C MET A 68 -1.55 -9.83 10.04
N GLY A 69 -1.75 -10.50 8.92
CA GLY A 69 -1.54 -11.92 8.79
C GLY A 69 -1.37 -12.28 7.33
N ASN A 70 -2.34 -12.95 6.72
CA ASN A 70 -2.28 -13.41 5.34
C ASN A 70 -2.67 -12.29 4.35
N ASP A 71 -1.72 -11.40 4.06
CA ASP A 71 -2.00 -10.15 3.35
C ASP A 71 -1.08 -9.97 2.14
N THR A 72 -1.62 -9.42 1.04
CA THR A 72 -0.78 -8.86 -0.02
C THR A 72 -0.48 -7.41 0.32
N VAL A 73 0.79 -7.02 0.26
CA VAL A 73 1.24 -5.71 0.74
C VAL A 73 1.92 -4.95 -0.39
N LEU A 74 1.50 -3.71 -0.61
CA LEU A 74 2.27 -2.71 -1.35
C LEU A 74 3.17 -1.99 -0.36
N GLU A 75 4.48 -2.09 -0.53
CA GLU A 75 5.45 -1.52 0.39
C GLU A 75 6.28 -0.45 -0.30
N CYS A 76 6.53 0.64 0.43
CA CYS A 76 7.41 1.72 0.04
C CYS A 76 8.53 1.85 1.07
N GLN A 77 9.77 1.94 0.59
CA GLN A 77 10.94 2.23 1.39
C GLN A 77 11.53 3.55 0.97
N PHE A 78 11.75 4.43 1.94
CA PHE A 78 12.37 5.73 1.78
C PHE A 78 13.71 5.68 2.49
N ARG A 79 14.80 5.95 1.78
CA ARG A 79 16.14 5.93 2.36
C ARG A 79 16.55 7.34 2.75
N ASP A 80 17.26 7.48 3.87
CA ASP A 80 17.92 8.74 4.21
C ASP A 80 19.06 9.08 3.23
N LYS A 81 19.63 8.06 2.59
CA LYS A 81 20.63 8.14 1.53
C LYS A 81 20.33 7.13 0.43
N GLY A 82 20.41 7.58 -0.82
CA GLY A 82 20.14 6.74 -2.00
C GLY A 82 18.68 6.82 -2.44
N GLN A 83 18.30 5.93 -3.36
CA GLN A 83 16.95 5.88 -3.91
C GLN A 83 16.03 5.04 -3.02
N GLY A 84 14.79 5.50 -2.86
CA GLY A 84 13.72 4.68 -2.32
C GLY A 84 13.26 3.61 -3.32
N SER A 85 12.35 2.75 -2.88
CA SER A 85 11.79 1.68 -3.70
C SER A 85 10.33 1.41 -3.34
N VAL A 86 9.60 0.86 -4.31
CA VAL A 86 8.26 0.30 -4.10
C VAL A 86 8.27 -1.15 -4.54
N HIS A 87 7.72 -2.03 -3.74
CA HIS A 87 7.66 -3.47 -4.03
C HIS A 87 6.40 -4.12 -3.47
N LEU A 88 6.14 -5.33 -3.95
CA LEU A 88 5.12 -6.21 -3.42
C LEU A 88 5.73 -7.18 -2.42
N SER A 89 4.97 -7.44 -1.36
CA SER A 89 5.33 -8.44 -0.37
C SER A 89 4.09 -9.20 0.12
N HIS A 90 4.32 -10.34 0.77
CA HIS A 90 3.29 -11.12 1.42
C HIS A 90 3.52 -11.12 2.92
N ASN A 91 2.51 -10.71 3.67
CA ASN A 91 2.55 -10.86 5.10
C ASN A 91 2.16 -12.29 5.48
N THR A 92 2.82 -12.84 6.50
CA THR A 92 2.41 -14.02 7.25
C THR A 92 2.09 -13.60 8.68
N LYS A 93 1.80 -14.56 9.56
CA LYS A 93 1.57 -14.28 10.98
C LYS A 93 2.75 -13.55 11.66
N ASP A 94 3.97 -13.81 11.22
CA ASP A 94 5.20 -13.41 11.92
C ASP A 94 6.25 -12.74 11.03
N LYS A 95 6.05 -12.72 9.71
CA LYS A 95 7.03 -12.24 8.75
C LYS A 95 6.37 -11.49 7.62
N ASN A 96 7.13 -10.64 6.97
CA ASN A 96 6.79 -10.12 5.67
C ASN A 96 7.82 -10.59 4.65
N LEU A 97 7.35 -11.33 3.64
CA LEU A 97 8.15 -11.99 2.62
C LEU A 97 8.14 -11.14 1.34
N PRO A 98 9.30 -10.68 0.83
CA PRO A 98 9.34 -9.95 -0.43
C PRO A 98 8.90 -10.85 -1.59
N LEU A 99 8.21 -10.27 -2.57
CA LEU A 99 7.77 -10.94 -3.80
C LEU A 99 8.50 -10.31 -5.00
N PRO A 100 9.78 -10.65 -5.24
CA PRO A 100 10.60 -10.02 -6.29
C PRO A 100 10.04 -10.21 -7.70
N GLU A 101 9.50 -11.40 -8.03
CA GLU A 101 8.93 -11.64 -9.37
C GLU A 101 7.66 -10.82 -9.57
N ALA A 102 6.75 -10.84 -8.59
CA ALA A 102 5.54 -10.03 -8.61
C ALA A 102 5.85 -8.53 -8.70
N THR A 103 6.86 -8.07 -7.95
CA THR A 103 7.33 -6.68 -8.00
C THR A 103 7.77 -6.32 -9.42
N GLN A 104 8.61 -7.14 -10.03
CA GLN A 104 9.15 -6.88 -11.36
C GLN A 104 8.10 -6.95 -12.47
N ILE A 105 7.17 -7.89 -12.37
CA ILE A 105 6.17 -8.13 -13.42
C ILE A 105 4.98 -7.18 -13.27
N LEU A 106 4.49 -6.96 -12.05
CA LEU A 106 3.20 -6.29 -11.80
C LEU A 106 3.29 -4.81 -11.49
N LEU A 107 4.41 -4.30 -11.00
CA LEU A 107 4.56 -2.87 -10.72
C LEU A 107 5.24 -2.15 -11.88
N LYS A 108 4.66 -1.03 -12.28
CA LYS A 108 5.21 -0.09 -13.27
C LYS A 108 5.19 1.32 -12.73
N ASP A 109 6.05 2.16 -13.29
CA ASP A 109 6.14 3.58 -12.99
C ASP A 109 6.17 3.86 -11.48
N SER A 110 6.88 2.99 -10.74
CA SER A 110 7.01 3.14 -9.30
C SER A 110 7.86 4.35 -8.95
N TYR A 111 7.47 5.05 -7.90
CA TYR A 111 8.20 6.22 -7.44
C TYR A 111 8.15 6.35 -5.92
N THR A 112 9.18 7.02 -5.40
CA THR A 112 9.23 7.49 -4.02
C THR A 112 9.72 8.94 -4.04
N GLU A 113 9.08 9.80 -3.27
CA GLU A 113 9.43 11.21 -3.14
C GLU A 113 9.27 11.62 -1.66
N VAL A 114 10.16 12.49 -1.18
CA VAL A 114 10.01 13.13 0.12
C VAL A 114 9.76 14.61 -0.13
N ARG A 115 8.64 15.12 0.35
CA ARG A 115 8.24 16.52 0.15
C ARG A 115 7.60 17.06 1.42
N ASP A 116 8.13 18.18 1.93
CA ASP A 116 7.60 18.89 3.10
C ASP A 116 7.34 17.96 4.31
N ASP A 117 8.34 17.16 4.67
CA ASP A 117 8.26 16.12 5.73
C ASP A 117 7.21 15.02 5.50
N ARG A 118 6.68 14.90 4.28
CA ARG A 118 5.78 13.81 3.88
C ARG A 118 6.48 12.81 2.96
N MET A 119 6.15 11.54 3.17
CA MET A 119 6.64 10.40 2.42
C MET A 119 5.60 10.02 1.36
N LEU A 120 5.95 10.20 0.08
CA LEU A 120 5.07 9.99 -1.06
C LEU A 120 5.57 8.79 -1.86
N CYS A 121 4.71 7.83 -2.15
CA CYS A 121 5.05 6.75 -3.07
C CYS A 121 3.85 6.29 -3.86
N GLY A 122 4.12 5.64 -4.99
CA GLY A 122 3.07 5.06 -5.80
C GLY A 122 3.61 4.12 -6.85
N ALA A 123 2.71 3.39 -7.48
CA ALA A 123 3.00 2.53 -8.62
C ALA A 123 1.69 2.23 -9.38
N GLU A 124 1.82 1.97 -10.67
CA GLU A 124 0.78 1.24 -11.39
C GLU A 124 0.91 -0.26 -11.11
N TRP A 125 -0.12 -0.83 -10.50
CA TRP A 125 -0.19 -2.25 -10.21
C TRP A 125 -1.09 -2.96 -11.24
N MET A 126 -0.49 -3.79 -12.09
CA MET A 126 -1.22 -4.64 -13.02
C MET A 126 -2.05 -5.70 -12.26
N LEU A 127 -3.36 -5.74 -12.54
CA LEU A 127 -4.30 -6.63 -11.84
C LEU A 127 -4.30 -8.07 -12.39
N ASP A 128 -3.55 -8.32 -13.46
CA ASP A 128 -3.42 -9.63 -14.11
C ASP A 128 -2.11 -10.30 -13.68
N ALA A 129 -2.23 -11.29 -12.78
CA ALA A 129 -1.13 -12.09 -12.27
C ALA A 129 -0.97 -13.44 -13.00
N MET A 130 -1.46 -13.57 -14.25
CA MET A 130 -1.36 -14.82 -15.01
C MET A 130 0.09 -15.27 -15.26
N MET A 131 1.01 -14.32 -15.42
CA MET A 131 2.41 -14.58 -15.77
C MET A 131 3.30 -14.91 -14.56
N LEU A 132 2.79 -14.81 -13.33
CA LEU A 132 3.58 -15.11 -12.14
C LEU A 132 3.78 -16.62 -11.96
N HIS A 133 4.98 -17.00 -11.51
CA HIS A 133 5.25 -18.34 -11.03
C HIS A 133 4.25 -18.73 -9.93
N PRO A 134 3.81 -20.01 -9.88
CA PRO A 134 2.83 -20.47 -8.88
C PRO A 134 3.23 -20.18 -7.42
N ASP A 135 4.53 -20.05 -7.14
CA ASP A 135 5.04 -19.77 -5.80
C ASP A 135 4.65 -18.40 -5.26
N GLU A 136 4.88 -17.34 -6.03
CA GLU A 136 4.46 -16.00 -5.63
C GLU A 136 2.97 -15.77 -5.90
N LYS A 137 2.43 -16.38 -6.97
CA LYS A 137 1.01 -16.25 -7.30
C LYS A 137 0.09 -16.68 -6.17
N ARG A 138 0.38 -17.79 -5.47
CA ARG A 138 -0.43 -18.25 -4.32
C ARG A 138 -0.35 -17.33 -3.10
N MET A 139 0.68 -16.49 -3.02
CA MET A 139 0.88 -15.53 -1.93
C MET A 139 0.20 -14.19 -2.23
N MET A 140 -0.40 -14.03 -3.41
CA MET A 140 -1.09 -12.82 -3.81
C MET A 140 -2.60 -13.01 -3.79
N HIS A 141 -3.30 -12.06 -3.19
CA HIS A 141 -4.73 -11.91 -3.35
C HIS A 141 -5.05 -11.38 -4.74
N ARG A 142 -6.08 -11.92 -5.36
CA ARG A 142 -6.66 -11.33 -6.57
C ARG A 142 -7.51 -10.11 -6.23
N ILE A 143 -6.84 -8.98 -6.01
CA ILE A 143 -7.45 -7.77 -5.44
C ILE A 143 -8.62 -7.19 -6.26
N SER A 144 -8.71 -7.54 -7.55
CA SER A 144 -9.79 -7.12 -8.45
C SER A 144 -11.12 -7.86 -8.24
N ALA A 145 -11.13 -9.02 -7.57
CA ALA A 145 -12.34 -9.84 -7.39
C ALA A 145 -12.97 -9.69 -5.99
N GLY A 146 -12.17 -9.30 -4.99
CA GLY A 146 -12.57 -9.31 -3.59
C GLY A 146 -13.08 -7.98 -3.02
N LYS A 147 -13.26 -8.02 -1.70
CA LYS A 147 -13.50 -6.85 -0.86
C LYS A 147 -12.59 -6.95 0.35
N TYR A 148 -11.75 -5.95 0.58
CA TYR A 148 -10.58 -6.07 1.47
C TYR A 148 -10.55 -5.01 2.56
N HIS A 149 -10.11 -5.37 3.75
CA HIS A 149 -9.62 -4.39 4.71
C HIS A 149 -8.31 -3.81 4.22
N LEU A 150 -8.11 -2.52 4.47
CA LEU A 150 -6.81 -1.87 4.28
C LEU A 150 -6.14 -1.73 5.64
N LEU A 151 -4.91 -2.22 5.71
CA LEU A 151 -4.07 -2.20 6.90
C LEU A 151 -2.86 -1.33 6.58
N LEU A 152 -2.66 -0.23 7.29
CA LEU A 152 -1.50 0.64 7.11
C LEU A 152 -0.51 0.43 8.24
N ALA A 153 0.71 0.03 7.90
CA ALA A 153 1.83 -0.05 8.82
C ALA A 153 3.01 0.81 8.34
N PHE A 154 3.80 1.35 9.25
CA PHE A 154 5.02 2.07 8.92
C PHE A 154 6.03 1.96 10.06
N GLY A 155 7.30 2.19 9.74
CA GLY A 155 8.37 2.08 10.72
C GLY A 155 9.72 2.50 10.18
N GLU A 156 10.77 2.28 10.98
CA GLU A 156 12.15 2.59 10.60
C GLU A 156 12.79 1.46 9.80
N LEU A 157 13.72 1.83 8.93
CA LEU A 157 14.67 0.89 8.34
C LEU A 157 15.91 0.76 9.25
N GLY A 158 16.47 -0.44 9.28
CA GLY A 158 17.78 -0.71 9.83
C GLY A 158 18.89 -0.43 8.82
N LYS A 159 20.13 -0.76 9.19
CA LYS A 159 21.31 -0.37 8.41
C LYS A 159 21.40 -1.10 7.07
N ASP A 160 20.88 -2.31 7.00
CA ASP A 160 20.91 -3.19 5.84
C ASP A 160 19.57 -3.14 5.08
N SER A 161 18.79 -2.07 5.28
CA SER A 161 17.44 -1.89 4.72
C SER A 161 16.44 -2.94 5.22
N GLU A 162 16.74 -3.60 6.33
CA GLU A 162 15.81 -4.47 7.01
C GLU A 162 14.72 -3.64 7.70
N LYS A 163 13.47 -4.05 7.57
CA LYS A 163 12.38 -3.39 8.29
C LYS A 163 12.48 -3.70 9.77
N LYS A 164 12.56 -2.67 10.60
CA LYS A 164 12.32 -2.84 12.03
C LYS A 164 10.84 -3.11 12.24
N GLN A 165 10.53 -4.00 13.18
CA GLN A 165 9.16 -4.30 13.58
C GLN A 165 8.46 -3.00 14.00
N HIS A 166 7.28 -2.74 13.43
CA HIS A 166 6.42 -1.65 13.89
C HIS A 166 5.73 -2.08 15.19
N GLU A 167 5.41 -1.13 16.07
CA GLU A 167 4.67 -1.43 17.29
C GLU A 167 3.23 -1.82 16.91
N LEU A 168 2.76 -3.00 17.29
CA LEU A 168 1.38 -3.43 16.99
C LEU A 168 0.32 -2.65 17.79
N ILE A 169 0.74 -1.82 18.76
CA ILE A 169 -0.10 -1.15 19.75
C ILE A 169 0.52 0.22 20.07
N GLY A 170 -0.13 1.33 19.70
CA GLY A 170 0.36 2.68 20.03
C GLY A 170 -0.15 3.77 19.08
N GLU A 171 0.39 4.98 19.22
CA GLU A 171 0.13 6.12 18.30
C GLU A 171 0.74 5.93 16.90
N GLY A 172 1.69 4.99 16.76
CA GLY A 172 2.18 4.51 15.48
C GLY A 172 1.46 3.21 15.10
N ALA A 173 0.81 3.21 13.94
CA ALA A 173 0.34 2.04 13.17
C ALA A 173 0.53 0.62 13.77
N PRO A 174 -0.50 -0.24 13.70
CA PRO A 174 -1.28 -0.36 12.46
C PRO A 174 -2.66 0.29 12.52
N TRP A 175 -2.99 1.04 11.46
CA TRP A 175 -4.34 1.54 11.24
C TRP A 175 -5.12 0.59 10.34
N ARG A 176 -6.42 0.47 10.59
CA ARG A 176 -7.34 -0.34 9.79
C ARG A 176 -8.43 0.55 9.21
N SER A 177 -8.82 0.31 7.97
CA SER A 177 -9.98 0.97 7.37
C SER A 177 -11.28 0.58 8.10
N ASN A 178 -12.17 1.54 8.34
CA ASN A 178 -13.47 1.28 8.99
C ASN A 178 -14.36 0.33 8.18
N GLY A 179 -14.23 0.37 6.85
CA GLY A 179 -14.93 -0.50 5.92
C GLY A 179 -13.95 -1.19 5.00
N LYS A 180 -14.45 -2.17 4.25
CA LYS A 180 -13.66 -2.87 3.25
C LYS A 180 -13.73 -2.16 1.88
N ALA A 181 -12.60 -2.01 1.20
CA ALA A 181 -12.46 -1.45 -0.13
C ALA A 181 -12.68 -2.52 -1.23
N ARG A 182 -13.08 -2.07 -2.42
CA ARG A 182 -13.10 -2.88 -3.65
C ARG A 182 -12.27 -2.16 -4.71
N PHE A 183 -11.53 -2.93 -5.50
CA PHE A 183 -10.58 -2.45 -6.51
C PHE A 183 -11.03 -2.83 -7.93
N CYS A 184 -12.33 -2.77 -8.19
CA CYS A 184 -12.94 -3.09 -9.48
C CYS A 184 -13.62 -1.86 -10.06
N SER A 185 -13.45 -1.65 -11.37
CA SER A 185 -14.11 -0.56 -12.11
C SER A 185 -15.61 -0.82 -12.24
N HIS A 186 -15.98 -2.07 -12.49
CA HIS A 186 -17.35 -2.58 -12.50
C HIS A 186 -17.40 -3.84 -11.67
N CYS A 187 -17.68 -3.66 -10.39
CA CYS A 187 -17.66 -4.74 -9.44
C CYS A 187 -18.86 -5.67 -9.65
N PRO A 188 -18.66 -6.99 -9.85
CA PRO A 188 -19.78 -7.93 -9.86
C PRO A 188 -20.54 -7.88 -8.52
N PRO A 189 -21.85 -8.14 -8.53
CA PRO A 189 -22.66 -8.13 -7.31
C PRO A 189 -22.20 -9.20 -6.32
N GLU A 190 -21.74 -10.34 -6.85
CA GLU A 190 -21.17 -11.43 -6.07
C GLU A 190 -19.64 -11.27 -5.98
N ILE A 191 -19.11 -11.49 -4.78
CA ILE A 191 -17.67 -11.62 -4.57
C ILE A 191 -17.31 -13.04 -4.97
N VAL A 192 -16.47 -13.17 -5.99
CA VAL A 192 -15.89 -14.47 -6.34
C VAL A 192 -14.70 -14.66 -5.41
N ASP A 193 -14.94 -15.32 -4.28
CA ASP A 193 -13.84 -15.76 -3.42
C ASP A 193 -13.08 -16.88 -4.15
N GLU A 194 -11.76 -16.67 -4.31
CA GLU A 194 -10.80 -17.73 -4.68
C GLU A 194 -10.42 -18.56 -3.46
#